data_AF-A0A6L7QGW5-F1
#
_entry.id   AF-A0A6L7QGW5-F1
#
_cell.length_a   1.000
_cell.length_b   1.000
_cell.length_c   1.000
_cell.angle_alpha   90.00
_cell.angle_beta   90.00
_cell.angle_gamma   90.00
#
_symmetry.space_group_name_H-M   'P 1'
#
loop_
_entity.id
_entity.type
_entity.pdbx_description
1 polymer ?
#
loop_
_entity_poly.entity_id
_entity_poly.type
_entity_poly.pdbx_seq_one_letter_code
_entity_poly.pdbx_strand_id
1 'polypeptide(L)'
;MERSHRHFSHLMAIHPLGYVNVEGDAGDRDLIERSLAHLRHIGTGHWSGWSFPWAALIACRARRTNMAYSMLRFYTDQVVLPNTLQVSVDWRQTGFYTAEHGFINTLEAGTGAAAAVMEMLLQSWGGKIRVFPCVPDAWPAASFDSLCAEGAFLVSASYRDGEVEWVRIISEVGRDCAVHNPWPQGDVVLRDLCTGAEVLLNGDVLTFATEAGGQYELIGTVAGRRQRPGATFAGLPRWD
;
A
#
# COMPACT_ATOMS: atom_id res chain seq x y z
N MET A 1 -18.37 10.75 -16.03
CA MET A 1 -19.64 10.02 -15.78
C MET A 1 -20.60 10.95 -15.07
N GLU A 2 -21.89 10.93 -15.40
CA GLU A 2 -22.91 11.80 -14.80
C GLU A 2 -23.71 11.11 -13.68
N ARG A 3 -23.56 9.78 -13.52
CA ARG A 3 -24.24 8.96 -12.52
C ARG A 3 -23.29 7.90 -11.98
N SER A 4 -23.67 7.30 -10.84
CA SER A 4 -22.92 6.20 -10.26
C SER A 4 -22.88 5.03 -11.22
N HIS A 5 -21.71 4.41 -11.30
CA HIS A 5 -21.47 3.21 -12.08
C HIS A 5 -20.41 2.38 -11.38
N ARG A 6 -20.53 1.05 -11.42
CA ARG A 6 -19.60 0.13 -10.75
C ARG A 6 -18.17 0.19 -11.28
N HIS A 7 -17.98 0.51 -12.57
CA HIS A 7 -16.65 0.58 -13.19
C HIS A 7 -16.08 2.00 -13.18
N PHE A 8 -14.81 2.12 -12.81
CA PHE A 8 -14.05 3.36 -12.89
C PHE A 8 -12.94 3.26 -13.92
N SER A 9 -13.22 2.75 -15.13
CA SER A 9 -12.19 2.46 -16.15
C SER A 9 -11.34 3.68 -16.53
N HIS A 10 -11.94 4.88 -16.53
CA HIS A 10 -11.21 6.15 -16.70
C HIS A 10 -10.15 6.43 -15.62
N LEU A 11 -10.20 5.77 -14.45
CA LEU A 11 -9.22 5.86 -13.37
C LEU A 11 -8.12 4.79 -13.45
N MET A 12 -8.13 3.93 -14.47
CA MET A 12 -7.06 2.94 -14.68
C MET A 12 -5.68 3.58 -14.83
N ALA A 13 -5.63 4.82 -15.34
CA ALA A 13 -4.40 5.60 -15.42
C ALA A 13 -3.74 5.83 -14.05
N ILE A 14 -4.52 5.85 -12.96
CA ILE A 14 -4.03 5.95 -11.58
C ILE A 14 -3.65 4.56 -11.06
N HIS A 15 -4.60 3.61 -11.12
CA HIS A 15 -4.39 2.22 -10.72
C HIS A 15 -5.16 1.26 -11.63
N PRO A 16 -4.50 0.24 -12.21
CA PRO A 16 -3.15 -0.24 -11.90
C PRO A 16 -2.02 0.36 -12.74
N LEU A 17 -2.32 1.19 -13.75
CA LEU A 17 -1.32 1.53 -14.78
C LEU A 17 -0.24 2.51 -14.29
N GLY A 18 -0.56 3.39 -13.34
CA GLY A 18 0.41 4.34 -12.77
C GLY A 18 0.90 5.44 -13.73
N TYR A 19 0.26 5.60 -14.90
CA TYR A 19 0.56 6.66 -15.86
C TYR A 19 0.32 8.06 -15.30
N VAL A 20 -0.70 8.20 -14.44
CA VAL A 20 -0.98 9.42 -13.67
C VAL A 20 -0.75 9.08 -12.21
N ASN A 21 0.21 9.73 -11.56
CA ASN A 21 0.56 9.41 -10.17
C ASN A 21 0.96 10.66 -9.38
N VAL A 22 0.95 10.56 -8.05
CA VAL A 22 1.21 11.68 -7.13
C VAL A 22 2.63 12.25 -7.20
N GLU A 23 3.57 11.49 -7.78
CA GLU A 23 4.95 11.92 -7.99
C GLU A 23 5.16 12.58 -9.37
N GLY A 24 4.14 12.56 -10.22
CA GLY A 24 4.10 13.30 -11.48
C GLY A 24 4.02 14.81 -11.29
N ASP A 25 3.66 15.52 -12.35
CA ASP A 25 3.61 16.98 -12.34
C ASP A 25 2.38 17.54 -11.59
N ALA A 26 2.25 18.87 -11.54
CA ALA A 26 1.12 19.52 -10.88
C ALA A 26 -0.23 19.20 -11.57
N GLY A 27 -0.22 18.96 -12.88
CA GLY A 27 -1.40 18.57 -13.65
C GLY A 27 -1.88 17.17 -13.30
N ASP A 28 -0.96 16.21 -13.13
CA ASP A 28 -1.29 14.86 -12.67
C ASP A 28 -1.95 14.89 -11.28
N ARG A 29 -1.39 15.66 -10.35
CA ARG A 29 -1.93 15.80 -8.99
C ARG A 29 -3.32 16.43 -9.00
N ASP A 30 -3.51 17.49 -9.78
CA ASP A 30 -4.83 18.12 -9.95
C ASP A 30 -5.86 17.17 -10.57
N LEU A 31 -5.46 16.40 -11.59
CA LEU A 31 -6.32 15.41 -12.23
C LEU A 31 -6.74 14.32 -11.24
N ILE A 32 -5.81 13.78 -10.44
CA ILE A 32 -6.11 12.80 -9.39
C ILE A 32 -7.13 13.36 -8.40
N GLU A 33 -6.92 14.57 -7.90
CA GLU A 33 -7.82 15.18 -6.92
C GLU A 33 -9.22 15.40 -7.48
N ARG A 34 -9.33 15.93 -8.71
CA ARG A 34 -10.63 16.12 -9.36
C ARG A 34 -11.32 14.79 -9.62
N SER A 35 -10.59 13.78 -10.06
CA SER A 35 -11.12 12.43 -10.28
C SER A 35 -11.66 11.81 -8.99
N LEU A 36 -10.95 11.92 -7.87
CA LEU A 36 -11.40 11.41 -6.57
C LEU A 36 -12.56 12.22 -6.00
N ALA A 37 -12.53 13.54 -6.14
CA ALA A 37 -13.64 14.40 -5.76
C ALA A 37 -14.91 14.04 -6.53
N HIS A 38 -14.79 13.80 -7.84
CA HIS A 38 -15.90 13.37 -8.69
C HIS A 38 -16.44 11.98 -8.29
N LEU A 39 -15.55 11.02 -8.04
CA LEU A 39 -15.93 9.68 -7.58
C LEU A 39 -16.72 9.74 -6.27
N ARG A 40 -16.27 10.55 -5.30
CA ARG A 40 -16.99 10.78 -4.03
C ARG A 40 -18.31 11.48 -4.23
N HIS A 41 -18.37 12.50 -5.10
CA HIS A 41 -19.58 13.27 -5.37
C HIS A 41 -20.69 12.42 -5.99
N ILE A 42 -20.33 11.57 -6.96
CA ILE A 42 -21.27 10.64 -7.58
C ILE A 42 -21.80 9.60 -6.58
N GLY A 43 -20.94 9.15 -5.65
CA GLY A 43 -21.29 8.19 -4.61
C GLY A 43 -21.35 6.73 -5.09
N THR A 44 -21.79 5.86 -4.18
CA THR A 44 -21.71 4.39 -4.29
C THR A 44 -22.94 3.74 -4.93
N GLY A 45 -23.95 4.52 -5.33
CA GLY A 45 -25.31 4.02 -5.60
C GLY A 45 -25.42 2.79 -6.51
N HIS A 46 -24.62 2.69 -7.57
CA HIS A 46 -24.58 1.55 -8.51
C HIS A 46 -23.23 0.80 -8.45
N TRP A 47 -22.56 0.78 -7.31
CA TRP A 47 -21.33 0.02 -7.12
C TRP A 47 -21.63 -1.47 -6.95
N SER A 48 -20.58 -2.29 -7.05
CA SER A 48 -20.61 -3.72 -6.75
C SER A 48 -19.53 -4.03 -5.71
N GLY A 49 -19.52 -5.26 -5.18
CA GLY A 49 -18.58 -5.67 -4.14
C GLY A 49 -17.10 -5.38 -4.47
N TRP A 50 -16.69 -5.54 -5.73
CA TRP A 50 -15.33 -5.28 -6.21
C TRP A 50 -15.00 -3.79 -6.41
N SER A 51 -16.02 -2.93 -6.51
CA SER A 51 -15.83 -1.49 -6.68
C SER A 51 -15.13 -0.88 -5.45
N PHE A 52 -15.43 -1.38 -4.25
CA PHE A 52 -14.85 -0.86 -3.01
C PHE A 52 -13.34 -1.13 -2.89
N PRO A 53 -12.84 -2.37 -3.03
CA PRO A 53 -11.40 -2.61 -3.04
C PRO A 53 -10.66 -1.86 -4.15
N TRP A 54 -11.24 -1.72 -5.34
CA TRP A 54 -10.59 -0.94 -6.41
C TRP A 54 -10.54 0.55 -6.09
N ALA A 55 -11.60 1.11 -5.51
CA ALA A 55 -11.58 2.48 -4.99
C ALA A 55 -10.54 2.65 -3.87
N ALA A 56 -10.33 1.62 -3.02
CA ALA A 56 -9.29 1.62 -2.01
C ALA A 56 -7.88 1.67 -2.63
N LEU A 57 -7.61 0.85 -3.65
CA LEU A 57 -6.34 0.85 -4.40
C LEU A 57 -6.06 2.21 -5.07
N ILE A 58 -7.07 2.80 -5.72
CA ILE A 58 -6.95 4.13 -6.35
C ILE A 58 -6.68 5.20 -5.29
N ALA A 59 -7.44 5.21 -4.18
CA ALA A 59 -7.23 6.16 -3.08
C ALA A 59 -5.84 6.00 -2.45
N CYS A 60 -5.36 4.76 -2.33
CA CYS A 60 -4.03 4.43 -1.83
C CYS A 60 -2.92 5.01 -2.72
N ARG A 61 -3.01 4.81 -4.05
CA ARG A 61 -2.10 5.43 -5.03
C ARG A 61 -2.14 6.96 -5.02
N ALA A 62 -3.25 7.54 -4.60
CA ALA A 62 -3.44 8.98 -4.43
C ALA A 62 -3.05 9.52 -3.03
N ARG A 63 -2.46 8.68 -2.15
CA ARG A 63 -2.13 9.04 -0.76
C ARG A 63 -3.33 9.55 0.05
N ARG A 64 -4.54 9.06 -0.26
CA ARG A 64 -5.77 9.34 0.51
C ARG A 64 -6.05 8.19 1.47
N THR A 65 -5.23 8.10 2.51
CA THR A 65 -5.13 6.94 3.41
C THR A 65 -6.43 6.56 4.09
N ASN A 66 -7.09 7.53 4.72
CA ASN A 66 -8.36 7.30 5.40
C ASN A 66 -9.49 6.96 4.42
N MET A 67 -9.46 7.49 3.19
CA MET A 67 -10.41 7.09 2.16
C MET A 67 -10.19 5.63 1.75
N ALA A 68 -8.95 5.20 1.54
CA ALA A 68 -8.62 3.82 1.22
C ALA A 68 -9.10 2.86 2.32
N TYR A 69 -8.84 3.22 3.59
CA TYR A 69 -9.32 2.47 4.74
C TYR A 69 -10.85 2.42 4.82
N SER A 70 -11.54 3.54 4.63
CA SER A 70 -13.01 3.55 4.61
C SER A 70 -13.58 2.63 3.53
N MET A 71 -12.99 2.60 2.33
CA MET A 71 -13.44 1.70 1.26
C MET A 71 -13.23 0.22 1.63
N LEU A 72 -12.10 -0.12 2.25
CA LEU A 72 -11.87 -1.48 2.79
C LEU A 72 -12.86 -1.84 3.89
N ARG A 73 -13.19 -0.90 4.78
CA ARG A 73 -14.22 -1.09 5.81
C ARG A 73 -15.60 -1.31 5.21
N PHE A 74 -15.98 -0.54 4.19
CA PHE A 74 -17.23 -0.78 3.45
C PHE A 74 -17.25 -2.18 2.84
N TYR A 75 -16.16 -2.62 2.23
CA TYR A 75 -16.04 -3.98 1.72
C TYR A 75 -16.25 -5.03 2.85
N THR A 76 -15.51 -4.96 3.95
CA THR A 76 -15.66 -5.95 5.03
C THR A 76 -17.05 -5.91 5.67
N ASP A 77 -17.63 -4.73 5.81
CA ASP A 77 -18.87 -4.51 6.55
C ASP A 77 -20.12 -4.67 5.68
N GLN A 78 -20.04 -4.66 4.35
CA GLN A 78 -21.22 -4.76 3.48
C GLN A 78 -21.16 -5.93 2.49
N VAL A 79 -19.97 -6.42 2.17
CA VAL A 79 -19.76 -7.39 1.08
C VAL A 79 -19.35 -8.76 1.61
N VAL A 80 -18.62 -8.82 2.73
CA VAL A 80 -18.14 -10.07 3.33
C VAL A 80 -19.22 -10.69 4.24
N LEU A 81 -19.55 -11.95 3.98
CA LEU A 81 -20.48 -12.78 4.74
C LEU A 81 -19.80 -13.41 5.98
N PRO A 82 -20.57 -13.94 6.95
CA PRO A 82 -20.01 -14.60 8.14
C PRO A 82 -19.09 -15.80 7.84
N ASN A 83 -19.26 -16.45 6.70
CA ASN A 83 -18.42 -17.56 6.24
C ASN A 83 -17.22 -17.09 5.37
N THR A 84 -16.86 -15.80 5.47
CA THR A 84 -15.79 -15.11 4.74
C THR A 84 -15.92 -15.06 3.22
N LEU A 85 -16.98 -15.64 2.65
CA LEU A 85 -17.32 -15.45 1.25
C LEU A 85 -17.84 -14.03 1.01
N GLN A 86 -17.54 -13.49 -0.16
CA GLN A 86 -17.92 -12.15 -0.56
C GLN A 86 -19.00 -12.18 -1.64
N VAL A 87 -19.90 -11.19 -1.62
CA VAL A 87 -21.00 -11.09 -2.58
C VAL A 87 -21.04 -9.74 -3.29
N SER A 88 -21.61 -9.69 -4.49
CA SER A 88 -21.72 -8.43 -5.24
C SER A 88 -22.66 -7.38 -4.62
N VAL A 89 -23.29 -7.67 -3.48
CA VAL A 89 -24.49 -6.96 -2.98
C VAL A 89 -24.34 -6.54 -1.52
N ASP A 90 -25.06 -5.48 -1.14
CA ASP A 90 -25.24 -5.07 0.25
C ASP A 90 -26.14 -6.09 0.95
N TRP A 91 -25.53 -7.16 1.47
CA TRP A 91 -26.30 -8.26 2.06
C TRP A 91 -26.97 -7.89 3.37
N ARG A 92 -26.48 -6.83 4.04
CA ARG A 92 -27.04 -6.29 5.28
C ARG A 92 -28.21 -5.33 5.04
N GLN A 93 -28.50 -5.00 3.77
CA GLN A 93 -29.60 -4.13 3.36
C GLN A 93 -29.55 -2.76 4.04
N THR A 94 -28.34 -2.22 4.19
CA THR A 94 -28.10 -0.91 4.81
C THR A 94 -28.48 0.27 3.90
N GLY A 95 -28.59 0.01 2.59
CA GLY A 95 -29.01 1.01 1.60
C GLY A 95 -27.86 1.81 1.01
N PHE A 96 -26.60 1.37 1.19
CA PHE A 96 -25.43 2.08 0.65
C PHE A 96 -25.30 1.98 -0.88
N TYR A 97 -25.84 0.92 -1.49
CA TYR A 97 -25.89 0.77 -2.95
C TYR A 97 -27.00 -0.18 -3.40
N THR A 98 -27.51 0.06 -4.61
CA THR A 98 -28.47 -0.82 -5.28
C THR A 98 -27.70 -1.93 -5.98
N ALA A 99 -27.79 -3.13 -5.44
CA ALA A 99 -27.33 -4.32 -6.13
C ALA A 99 -28.22 -4.59 -7.35
N GLU A 100 -27.68 -4.43 -8.56
CA GLU A 100 -28.37 -4.80 -9.81
C GLU A 100 -28.44 -6.32 -10.03
N HIS A 101 -27.68 -7.08 -9.24
CA HIS A 101 -27.49 -8.53 -9.38
C HIS A 101 -27.74 -9.22 -8.04
N GLY A 102 -28.17 -10.49 -8.05
CA GLY A 102 -28.45 -11.25 -6.83
C GLY A 102 -27.20 -11.57 -5.99
N PHE A 103 -27.36 -12.42 -4.97
CA PHE A 103 -26.29 -12.93 -4.12
C PHE A 103 -25.32 -13.82 -4.93
N ILE A 104 -24.42 -13.18 -5.67
CA ILE A 104 -23.40 -13.84 -6.49
C ILE A 104 -22.07 -13.67 -5.79
N ASN A 105 -21.36 -14.79 -5.60
CA ASN A 105 -20.00 -14.77 -5.08
C ASN A 105 -19.04 -14.17 -6.12
N THR A 106 -18.21 -13.21 -5.71
CA THR A 106 -17.23 -12.54 -6.60
C THR A 106 -15.83 -12.64 -6.04
N LEU A 107 -15.00 -13.54 -6.58
CA LEU A 107 -13.64 -13.78 -6.10
C LEU A 107 -12.75 -12.53 -6.21
N GLU A 108 -12.98 -11.72 -7.24
CA GLU A 108 -12.20 -10.52 -7.53
C GLU A 108 -12.28 -9.44 -6.44
N ALA A 109 -13.39 -9.38 -5.70
CA ALA A 109 -13.52 -8.42 -4.60
C ALA A 109 -12.59 -8.81 -3.42
N GLY A 110 -12.48 -10.11 -3.12
CA GLY A 110 -11.59 -10.62 -2.08
C GLY A 110 -10.12 -10.45 -2.43
N THR A 111 -9.73 -10.80 -3.65
CA THR A 111 -8.35 -10.62 -4.10
C THR A 111 -7.99 -9.13 -4.22
N GLY A 112 -8.93 -8.30 -4.67
CA GLY A 112 -8.76 -6.84 -4.68
C GLY A 112 -8.58 -6.25 -3.27
N ALA A 113 -9.30 -6.77 -2.27
CA ALA A 113 -9.16 -6.30 -0.88
C ALA A 113 -7.80 -6.69 -0.29
N ALA A 114 -7.33 -7.91 -0.55
CA ALA A 114 -5.98 -8.33 -0.17
C ALA A 114 -4.91 -7.46 -0.86
N ALA A 115 -5.08 -7.18 -2.16
CA ALA A 115 -4.20 -6.28 -2.90
C ALA A 115 -4.20 -4.88 -2.31
N ALA A 116 -5.36 -4.32 -1.92
CA ALA A 116 -5.43 -3.00 -1.30
C ALA A 116 -4.67 -2.93 0.03
N VAL A 117 -4.77 -3.96 0.88
CA VAL A 117 -3.98 -4.04 2.12
C VAL A 117 -2.49 -4.09 1.81
N MET A 118 -2.07 -4.93 0.85
CA MET A 118 -0.65 -4.99 0.43
C MET A 118 -0.17 -3.65 -0.13
N GLU A 119 -0.96 -2.98 -0.97
CA GLU A 119 -0.66 -1.68 -1.56
C GLU A 119 -0.53 -0.56 -0.51
N MET A 120 -1.24 -0.68 0.62
CA MET A 120 -1.13 0.25 1.75
C MET A 120 0.20 0.07 2.51
N LEU A 121 0.75 -1.14 2.51
CA LEU A 121 1.98 -1.53 3.22
C LEU A 121 3.23 -1.39 2.34
N LEU A 122 3.15 -1.73 1.06
CA LEU A 122 4.27 -1.75 0.14
C LEU A 122 3.82 -1.39 -1.28
N GLN A 123 4.57 -0.49 -1.92
CA GLN A 123 4.41 -0.16 -3.34
C GLN A 123 5.78 -0.17 -4.01
N SER A 124 5.89 -0.68 -5.24
CA SER A 124 7.19 -0.78 -5.95
C SER A 124 7.19 -0.22 -7.37
N TRP A 125 6.13 0.48 -7.75
CA TRP A 125 5.95 1.01 -9.10
C TRP A 125 6.95 2.13 -9.43
N GLY A 126 7.26 2.28 -10.72
CA GLY A 126 8.16 3.32 -11.20
C GLY A 126 9.61 3.11 -10.76
N GLY A 127 10.02 1.85 -10.55
CA GLY A 127 11.38 1.48 -10.16
C GLY A 127 11.78 1.91 -8.75
N LYS A 128 10.81 2.21 -7.88
CA LYS A 128 11.07 2.68 -6.50
C LYS A 128 10.18 1.95 -5.50
N ILE A 129 10.78 1.44 -4.45
CA ILE A 129 10.10 0.84 -3.31
C ILE A 129 9.62 1.94 -2.37
N ARG A 130 8.37 1.84 -1.90
CA ARG A 130 7.76 2.72 -0.91
C ARG A 130 7.17 1.83 0.17
N VAL A 131 7.70 1.94 1.39
CA VAL A 131 7.16 1.26 2.56
C VAL A 131 6.13 2.15 3.24
N PHE A 132 5.05 1.53 3.71
CA PHE A 132 3.93 2.19 4.39
C PHE A 132 3.41 3.46 3.69
N PRO A 133 3.25 3.49 2.35
CA PRO A 133 2.89 4.72 1.64
C PRO A 133 1.47 5.20 1.93
N CYS A 134 0.62 4.34 2.52
CA CYS A 134 -0.78 4.63 2.76
C CYS A 134 -1.32 3.96 4.04
N VAL A 135 -0.66 4.22 5.17
CA VAL A 135 -1.17 3.78 6.49
C VAL A 135 -2.25 4.73 6.99
N PRO A 136 -3.44 4.23 7.38
CA PRO A 136 -4.52 5.06 7.91
C PRO A 136 -4.32 5.36 9.39
N ASP A 137 -4.95 6.42 9.89
CA ASP A 137 -4.84 6.83 11.31
C ASP A 137 -5.34 5.75 12.27
N ALA A 138 -6.23 4.87 11.80
CA ALA A 138 -6.75 3.75 12.56
C ALA A 138 -5.69 2.65 12.83
N TRP A 139 -4.52 2.69 12.20
CA TRP A 139 -3.43 1.72 12.36
C TRP A 139 -2.27 2.37 13.12
N PRO A 140 -2.26 2.32 14.46
CA PRO A 140 -1.17 2.88 15.27
C PRO A 140 0.15 2.11 15.09
N ALA A 141 0.09 0.87 14.63
CA ALA A 141 1.25 0.07 14.27
C ALA A 141 0.91 -0.87 13.12
N ALA A 142 1.91 -1.16 12.28
CA ALA A 142 1.81 -2.12 11.20
C ALA A 142 3.19 -2.73 10.93
N SER A 143 3.22 -3.99 10.51
CA SER A 143 4.45 -4.65 10.08
C SER A 143 4.12 -5.69 9.02
N PHE A 144 5.07 -5.95 8.14
CA PHE A 144 4.98 -7.04 7.18
C PHE A 144 6.34 -7.69 7.01
N ASP A 145 6.32 -8.95 6.56
CA ASP A 145 7.51 -9.72 6.29
C ASP A 145 7.50 -10.27 4.87
N SER A 146 8.62 -10.09 4.17
CA SER A 146 8.92 -10.71 2.88
C SER A 146 7.89 -10.48 1.78
N LEU A 147 7.31 -9.29 1.70
CA LEU A 147 6.47 -8.91 0.56
C LEU A 147 7.33 -8.65 -0.68
N CYS A 148 6.89 -9.17 -1.84
CA CYS A 148 7.61 -9.00 -3.10
C CYS A 148 7.44 -7.59 -3.67
N ALA A 149 8.55 -6.96 -4.03
CA ALA A 149 8.61 -5.73 -4.80
C ALA A 149 9.18 -5.99 -6.21
N GLU A 150 8.79 -5.13 -7.17
CA GLU A 150 9.36 -5.10 -8.51
C GLU A 150 10.90 -5.07 -8.46
N GLY A 151 11.55 -5.90 -9.28
CA GLY A 151 13.01 -6.05 -9.26
C GLY A 151 13.53 -7.29 -8.53
N ALA A 152 12.64 -8.17 -8.04
CA ALA A 152 12.97 -9.36 -7.24
C ALA A 152 13.63 -8.98 -5.92
N PHE A 153 12.94 -8.09 -5.19
CA PHE A 153 13.26 -7.73 -3.82
C PHE A 153 12.19 -8.27 -2.88
N LEU A 154 12.60 -8.91 -1.79
CA LEU A 154 11.71 -9.23 -0.67
C LEU A 154 11.89 -8.15 0.39
N VAL A 155 10.80 -7.52 0.80
CA VAL A 155 10.82 -6.39 1.72
C VAL A 155 10.08 -6.77 3.00
N SER A 156 10.70 -6.49 4.13
CA SER A 156 10.07 -6.50 5.45
C SER A 156 10.20 -5.12 6.07
N ALA A 157 9.20 -4.65 6.81
CA ALA A 157 9.29 -3.37 7.47
C ALA A 157 8.39 -3.30 8.71
N SER A 158 8.70 -2.37 9.61
CA SER A 158 7.88 -2.05 10.78
C SER A 158 7.53 -0.57 10.81
N TYR A 159 6.34 -0.26 11.30
CA TYR A 159 5.78 1.08 11.44
C TYR A 159 5.06 1.19 12.78
N ARG A 160 5.24 2.32 13.46
CA ARG A 160 4.60 2.62 14.73
C ARG A 160 4.44 4.13 14.91
N ASP A 161 3.29 4.53 15.44
CA ASP A 161 3.00 5.89 15.89
C ASP A 161 3.33 6.99 14.86
N GLY A 162 3.06 6.73 13.57
CA GLY A 162 3.32 7.70 12.50
C GLY A 162 4.64 7.48 11.75
N GLU A 163 5.51 6.60 12.23
CA GLU A 163 6.89 6.52 11.78
C GLU A 163 7.29 5.11 11.34
N VAL A 164 8.09 5.04 10.27
CA VAL A 164 8.75 3.79 9.88
C VAL A 164 9.89 3.53 10.84
N GLU A 165 9.91 2.35 11.42
CA GLU A 165 10.87 1.96 12.43
C GLU A 165 12.16 1.39 11.80
N TRP A 166 12.01 0.52 10.80
CA TRP A 166 13.10 -0.07 10.01
C TRP A 166 12.56 -0.64 8.71
N VAL A 167 13.44 -0.81 7.73
CA VAL A 167 13.17 -1.53 6.48
C VAL A 167 14.27 -2.56 6.26
N ARG A 168 13.90 -3.78 5.89
CA ARG A 168 14.81 -4.85 5.48
C ARG A 168 14.51 -5.28 4.06
N ILE A 169 15.57 -5.53 3.30
CA ILE A 169 15.49 -5.87 1.89
C ILE A 169 16.42 -7.05 1.61
N ILE A 170 15.86 -8.10 1.01
CA ILE A 170 16.63 -9.19 0.41
C ILE A 170 16.60 -8.98 -1.10
N SER A 171 17.76 -8.91 -1.73
CA SER A 171 17.89 -8.85 -3.19
C SER A 171 18.06 -10.25 -3.73
N GLU A 172 17.07 -10.80 -4.44
CA GLU A 172 17.17 -12.17 -4.94
C GLU A 172 18.15 -12.29 -6.12
N VAL A 173 18.34 -11.22 -6.88
CA VAL A 173 19.09 -11.24 -8.15
C VAL A 173 20.14 -10.15 -8.31
N GLY A 174 20.38 -9.32 -7.29
CA GLY A 174 21.48 -8.33 -7.28
C GLY A 174 21.27 -7.11 -8.18
N ARG A 175 20.04 -6.60 -8.28
CA ARG A 175 19.76 -5.34 -8.99
C ARG A 175 20.04 -4.11 -8.12
N ASP A 176 20.29 -2.96 -8.72
CA ASP A 176 20.30 -1.70 -7.97
C ASP A 176 18.94 -1.48 -7.30
N CYS A 177 18.98 -1.09 -6.02
CA CYS A 177 17.78 -0.87 -5.22
C CYS A 177 17.55 0.63 -5.04
N ALA A 178 16.29 1.06 -5.17
CA ALA A 178 15.85 2.41 -4.92
C ALA A 178 14.64 2.41 -3.98
N VAL A 179 14.76 3.10 -2.84
CA VAL A 179 13.72 3.19 -1.81
C VAL A 179 13.35 4.66 -1.62
N HIS A 180 12.07 5.02 -1.71
CA HIS A 180 11.61 6.34 -1.29
C HIS A 180 11.89 6.49 0.21
N ASN A 181 12.65 7.53 0.58
CA ASN A 181 13.10 7.72 1.94
C ASN A 181 11.89 7.99 2.88
N PRO A 182 11.59 7.12 3.85
CA PRO A 182 10.53 7.37 4.82
C PRO A 182 10.99 8.25 5.99
N TRP A 183 12.29 8.59 6.08
CA TRP A 183 12.90 9.41 7.13
C TRP A 183 13.44 10.73 6.56
N PRO A 184 12.59 11.74 6.30
CA PRO A 184 13.02 12.97 5.65
C PRO A 184 13.91 13.88 6.54
N GLN A 185 14.00 13.61 7.85
CA GLN A 185 14.63 14.52 8.83
C GLN A 185 16.06 14.12 9.24
N GLY A 186 16.73 13.21 8.53
CA GLY A 186 18.10 12.82 8.87
C GLY A 186 18.76 11.88 7.88
N ASP A 187 19.99 11.50 8.19
CA ASP A 187 20.69 10.46 7.47
C ASP A 187 20.06 9.10 7.75
N VAL A 188 20.12 8.21 6.76
CA VAL A 188 19.68 6.83 6.84
C VAL A 188 20.90 5.93 6.83
N VAL A 189 21.02 5.07 7.84
CA VAL A 189 22.06 4.05 7.89
C VAL A 189 21.58 2.87 7.05
N LEU A 190 22.27 2.62 5.93
CA LEU A 190 22.22 1.34 5.23
C LEU A 190 23.25 0.41 5.86
N ARG A 191 22.82 -0.76 6.32
CA ARG A 191 23.69 -1.83 6.80
C ARG A 191 23.55 -3.04 5.89
N ASP A 192 24.66 -3.53 5.39
CA ASP A 192 24.76 -4.87 4.81
C ASP A 192 24.82 -5.88 5.95
N LEU A 193 23.81 -6.75 6.05
CA LEU A 193 23.70 -7.74 7.12
C LEU A 193 24.63 -8.95 6.90
N CYS A 194 25.12 -9.15 5.67
CA CYS A 194 26.08 -10.21 5.34
C CYS A 194 27.51 -9.82 5.72
N THR A 195 27.91 -8.57 5.45
CA THR A 195 29.28 -8.09 5.69
C THR A 195 29.43 -7.25 6.97
N GLY A 196 28.32 -6.70 7.47
CA GLY A 196 28.32 -5.74 8.57
C GLY A 196 28.74 -4.32 8.16
N ALA A 197 29.02 -4.08 6.87
CA ALA A 197 29.37 -2.75 6.37
C ALA A 197 28.20 -1.78 6.51
N GLU A 198 28.50 -0.51 6.79
CA GLU A 198 27.51 0.55 6.91
C GLU A 198 27.84 1.73 6.01
N VAL A 199 26.80 2.30 5.39
CA VAL A 199 26.87 3.49 4.55
C VAL A 199 25.76 4.44 4.97
N LEU A 200 26.05 5.75 4.99
CA LEU A 200 25.04 6.77 5.19
C LEU A 200 24.45 7.19 3.85
N LEU A 201 23.12 7.20 3.78
CA LEU A 201 22.33 7.65 2.64
C LEU A 201 21.47 8.85 3.05
N ASN A 202 21.14 9.70 2.09
CA ASN A 202 20.24 10.83 2.28
C ASN A 202 19.49 11.19 0.98
N GLY A 203 18.58 12.16 1.06
CA GLY A 203 17.73 12.59 -0.04
C GLY A 203 16.36 11.91 -0.06
N ASP A 204 15.56 12.23 -1.08
CA ASP A 204 14.18 11.73 -1.21
C ASP A 204 14.12 10.26 -1.64
N VAL A 205 15.17 9.78 -2.32
CA VAL A 205 15.29 8.39 -2.78
C VAL A 205 16.67 7.87 -2.39
N LEU A 206 16.68 6.78 -1.62
CA LEU A 206 17.87 6.07 -1.17
C LEU A 206 18.24 5.03 -2.23
N THR A 207 19.37 5.21 -2.89
CA THR A 207 19.85 4.31 -3.94
C THR A 207 21.14 3.63 -3.54
N PHE A 208 21.23 2.32 -3.75
CA PHE A 208 22.43 1.54 -3.46
C PHE A 208 22.49 0.28 -4.34
N ALA A 209 23.70 -0.16 -4.67
CA ALA A 209 23.92 -1.42 -5.37
C ALA A 209 23.65 -2.60 -4.43
N THR A 210 23.18 -3.72 -5.00
CA THR A 210 22.98 -4.96 -4.23
C THR A 210 23.64 -6.15 -4.90
N GLU A 211 23.86 -7.21 -4.14
CA GLU A 211 24.32 -8.51 -4.63
C GLU A 211 23.19 -9.54 -4.55
N ALA A 212 23.26 -10.57 -5.40
CA ALA A 212 22.27 -11.66 -5.36
C ALA A 212 22.37 -12.42 -4.02
N GLY A 213 21.24 -12.56 -3.33
CA GLY A 213 21.15 -13.07 -1.96
C GLY A 213 21.56 -12.07 -0.88
N GLY A 214 21.96 -10.85 -1.24
CA GLY A 214 22.34 -9.80 -0.31
C GLY A 214 21.17 -9.37 0.59
N GLN A 215 21.48 -9.05 1.85
CA GLN A 215 20.50 -8.64 2.86
C GLN A 215 20.87 -7.28 3.43
N TYR A 216 19.93 -6.35 3.41
CA TYR A 216 20.16 -4.95 3.74
C TYR A 216 19.14 -4.46 4.76
N GLU A 217 19.59 -3.68 5.74
CA GLU A 217 18.75 -3.01 6.73
C GLU A 217 18.93 -1.50 6.64
N LEU A 218 17.82 -0.78 6.56
CA LEU A 218 17.75 0.68 6.57
C LEU A 218 17.12 1.14 7.88
N ILE A 219 17.78 2.08 8.55
CA ILE A 219 17.30 2.68 9.80
C ILE A 219 17.52 4.19 9.74
N GLY A 220 16.47 4.96 9.98
CA GLY A 220 16.55 6.42 10.14
C GLY A 220 17.33 6.82 11.39
N THR A 221 18.07 7.93 11.30
CA THR A 221 18.70 8.56 12.47
C THR A 221 17.99 9.88 12.77
N VAL A 222 17.54 10.04 14.02
CA VAL A 222 17.04 11.33 14.52
C VAL A 222 18.11 11.87 15.47
N ALA A 223 18.70 13.02 15.12
CA ALA A 223 19.78 13.66 15.88
C ALA A 223 20.99 12.73 16.18
N GLY A 224 21.36 11.87 15.23
CA GLY A 224 22.51 10.95 15.36
C GLY A 224 22.25 9.71 16.24
N ARG A 225 21.03 9.53 16.77
CA ARG A 225 20.62 8.29 17.44
C ARG A 225 19.78 7.45 16.48
N ARG A 226 20.11 6.16 16.36
CA ARG A 226 19.32 5.21 15.59
C ARG A 226 17.91 5.13 16.17
N GLN A 227 16.88 5.25 15.33
CA GLN A 227 15.55 4.77 15.69
C GLN A 227 15.63 3.24 15.78
N ARG A 228 15.83 2.70 16.99
CA ARG A 228 15.65 1.27 17.23
C ARG A 228 14.34 1.08 18.00
N PRO A 229 13.39 0.29 17.47
CA PRO A 229 12.21 -0.09 18.23
C PRO A 229 12.54 -1.06 19.35
N GLY A 230 11.75 -0.99 20.43
CA GLY A 230 11.77 -1.91 21.57
C GLY A 230 11.07 -3.26 21.34
N ALA A 231 10.88 -3.73 20.10
CA ALA A 231 10.27 -5.02 19.86
C ALA A 231 10.87 -5.69 18.62
N THR A 232 11.77 -6.64 18.85
CA THR A 232 12.04 -7.72 17.91
C THR A 232 10.76 -8.52 17.72
N PHE A 233 10.29 -8.61 16.48
CA PHE A 233 9.35 -9.65 16.09
C PHE A 233 10.07 -10.99 16.28
N ALA A 234 9.81 -11.66 17.41
CA ALA A 234 10.12 -13.07 17.54
C ALA A 234 9.37 -13.76 16.40
N GLY A 235 10.10 -14.42 15.51
CA GLY A 235 9.60 -14.92 14.24
C GLY A 235 8.24 -15.61 14.40
N LEU A 236 7.37 -15.39 13.41
CA LEU A 236 6.18 -16.23 13.24
C LEU A 236 6.63 -17.71 13.34
N PRO A 237 5.88 -18.57 14.06
CA PRO A 237 6.23 -19.99 14.12
C PRO A 237 6.37 -20.52 12.69
N ARG A 238 7.51 -21.16 12.43
CA ARG A 238 7.68 -21.96 11.23
C ARG A 238 6.65 -23.07 11.33
N TRP A 239 5.83 -23.20 10.30
CA TRP A 239 4.91 -24.32 10.14
C TRP A 239 5.66 -25.38 9.35
N ASP A 240 6.60 -26.05 10.03
CA ASP A 240 7.07 -27.39 9.66
C ASP A 240 6.04 -28.46 10.08
#